data_AF-A0A837APV0-F1
#
_entry.id   AF-A0A837APV0-F1
#
_cell.length_a   1.000
_cell.length_b   1.000
_cell.length_c   1.000
_cell.angle_alpha   90.00
_cell.angle_beta   90.00
_cell.angle_gamma   90.00
#
_symmetry.space_group_name_H-M   'P 1'
#
loop_
_entity.id
_entity.type
_entity.pdbx_description
1 polymer ?
#
loop_
_entity_poly.entity_id
_entity_poly.type
_entity_poly.pdbx_seq_one_letter_code
_entity_poly.pdbx_strand_id
1 'polypeptide(L)'
;MTAWRDTLGRIGVRAMPGAGGFWRWWQQSLLAWLPQRWQWQLGLSQARLLLQQDGDTLQLLRQRDHSCDSVASLPWPVHPQEVNNLLPTALEGLPRYWLLPAVHALRRPLRLPAAAAARLQDVARFEIDRQTPFTADQVYVDARVLDVREDGQLDAELVVVPRRMIDGPAGVPDVWNSALSGIDVADMT
;
A
#
# COMPACT_ATOMS: atom_id res chain seq x y z
N MET A 1 24.63 41.75 -6.73
CA MET A 1 25.65 41.05 -5.94
C MET A 1 25.06 40.71 -4.59
N THR A 2 25.19 39.44 -4.23
CA THR A 2 24.55 38.66 -3.18
C THR A 2 24.86 39.11 -1.75
N ALA A 3 23.82 39.40 -0.98
CA ALA A 3 23.66 38.94 0.40
C ALA A 3 22.54 37.88 0.31
N TRP A 4 22.61 36.71 0.94
CA TRP A 4 22.31 36.52 2.35
C TRP A 4 22.94 35.20 2.82
N ARG A 5 23.51 35.27 4.02
CA ARG A 5 24.01 34.15 4.82
C ARG A 5 22.85 33.49 5.57
N ASP A 6 23.13 32.25 5.96
CA ASP A 6 22.65 31.56 7.16
C ASP A 6 21.18 31.12 7.21
N THR A 7 21.00 29.80 7.13
CA THR A 7 20.39 29.00 8.21
C THR A 7 20.69 27.52 7.98
N LEU A 8 21.94 27.12 8.24
CA LEU A 8 22.28 25.70 8.44
C LEU A 8 21.97 25.32 9.88
N GLY A 9 20.69 25.10 10.16
CA GLY A 9 20.18 24.59 11.43
C GLY A 9 19.90 23.09 11.33
N ARG A 10 20.90 22.28 11.72
CA ARG A 10 20.77 20.95 12.35
C ARG A 10 19.61 20.06 11.87
N ILE A 11 19.94 19.08 11.03
CA ILE A 11 19.33 17.75 11.15
C ILE A 11 20.48 16.75 11.16
N GLY A 12 20.81 16.26 12.35
CA GLY A 12 21.66 15.09 12.50
C GLY A 12 20.85 13.86 12.10
N VAL A 13 21.19 13.26 10.96
CA VAL A 13 20.79 11.88 10.65
C VAL A 13 22.02 11.01 10.83
N ARG A 14 22.08 10.36 12.00
CA ARG A 14 23.04 9.31 12.28
C ARG A 14 22.33 7.97 12.08
N ALA A 15 22.62 7.30 10.97
CA ALA A 15 22.79 5.85 10.83
C ALA A 15 22.95 5.51 9.35
N MET A 16 24.16 5.19 8.91
CA MET A 16 24.41 4.57 7.61
C MET A 16 24.42 3.05 7.75
N PRO A 17 23.70 2.29 6.92
CA PRO A 17 24.04 0.91 6.60
C PRO A 17 25.05 0.89 5.45
N GLY A 18 25.96 -0.08 5.45
CA GLY A 18 27.09 -0.18 4.51
C GLY A 18 26.72 -0.19 3.02
N ALA A 19 27.75 -0.11 2.17
CA ALA A 19 27.65 0.10 0.71
C ALA A 19 26.67 -0.84 -0.05
N GLY A 20 26.37 -2.03 0.48
CA GLY A 20 25.36 -2.94 -0.09
C GLY A 20 23.90 -2.56 0.19
N GLY A 21 23.63 -1.91 1.33
CA GLY A 21 22.29 -1.41 1.69
C GLY A 21 21.92 -0.15 0.90
N PHE A 22 22.90 0.74 0.67
CA PHE A 22 22.71 1.93 -0.16
C PHE A 22 22.32 1.58 -1.60
N TRP A 23 22.97 0.59 -2.23
CA TRP A 23 22.67 0.21 -3.61
C TRP A 23 21.27 -0.39 -3.78
N ARG A 24 20.85 -1.23 -2.83
CA ARG A 24 19.52 -1.87 -2.85
C ARG A 24 18.41 -0.89 -2.52
N TRP A 25 18.65 0.02 -1.57
CA TRP A 25 17.75 1.14 -1.25
C TRP A 25 17.65 2.15 -2.39
N TRP A 26 18.78 2.49 -3.03
CA TRP A 26 18.84 3.41 -4.16
C TRP A 26 18.14 2.81 -5.39
N GLN A 27 18.31 1.51 -5.67
CA GLN A 27 17.55 0.81 -6.71
C GLN A 27 16.05 0.79 -6.44
N GLN A 28 15.61 0.51 -5.20
CA GLN A 28 14.19 0.54 -4.85
C GLN A 28 13.60 1.94 -4.98
N SER A 29 14.36 2.97 -4.62
CA SER A 29 13.95 4.36 -4.74
C SER A 29 13.91 4.85 -6.20
N LEU A 30 14.83 4.37 -7.05
CA LEU A 30 14.81 4.67 -8.49
C LEU A 30 13.65 3.97 -9.22
N LEU A 31 13.30 2.74 -8.82
CA LEU A 31 12.15 2.01 -9.34
C LEU A 31 10.83 2.62 -8.88
N ALA A 32 10.77 3.16 -7.66
CA ALA A 32 9.62 3.93 -7.16
C ALA A 32 9.41 5.25 -7.92
N TRP A 33 10.43 5.75 -8.61
CA TRP A 33 10.35 6.92 -9.49
C TRP A 33 10.10 6.58 -10.97
N LEU A 34 10.06 5.29 -11.34
CA LEU A 34 9.78 4.91 -12.72
C LEU A 34 8.28 5.14 -12.99
N PRO A 35 7.92 6.02 -13.94
CA PRO A 35 6.51 6.30 -14.21
C PRO A 35 5.78 5.03 -14.68
N GLN A 36 4.56 4.80 -14.21
CA GLN A 36 3.68 3.65 -14.51
C GLN A 36 3.72 3.20 -16.00
N ARG A 37 3.79 4.18 -16.91
CA ARG A 37 3.88 4.02 -18.38
C ARG A 37 5.13 3.29 -18.88
N TRP A 38 6.25 3.36 -18.17
CA TRP A 38 7.49 2.65 -18.53
C TRP A 38 7.46 1.19 -18.05
N GLN A 39 6.77 0.91 -16.94
CA GLN A 39 6.55 -0.47 -16.47
C GLN A 39 5.66 -1.25 -17.45
N TRP A 40 4.61 -0.60 -17.98
CA TRP A 40 3.72 -1.19 -18.98
C TRP A 40 4.35 -1.42 -20.35
N GLN A 41 5.20 -0.50 -20.84
CA GLN A 41 5.87 -0.64 -22.15
C GLN A 41 6.95 -1.74 -22.18
N LEU A 42 7.42 -2.19 -21.02
CA LEU A 42 8.40 -3.27 -20.88
C LEU A 42 7.77 -4.67 -20.75
N GLY A 43 6.43 -4.81 -20.82
CA GLY A 43 5.75 -6.10 -20.66
C GLY A 43 5.78 -6.65 -19.22
N LEU A 44 6.12 -5.80 -18.26
CA LEU A 44 6.13 -6.11 -16.83
C LEU A 44 4.72 -5.90 -16.27
N SER A 45 3.82 -6.85 -16.52
CA SER A 45 2.60 -6.96 -15.70
C SER A 45 3.03 -7.02 -14.23
N GLN A 46 2.62 -6.07 -13.39
CA GLN A 46 2.99 -6.03 -11.97
C GLN A 46 2.22 -7.12 -11.22
N ALA A 47 2.69 -8.37 -11.37
CA ALA A 47 2.18 -9.45 -10.55
C ALA A 47 2.55 -9.17 -9.09
N ARG A 48 1.64 -9.48 -8.19
CA ARG A 48 1.86 -9.34 -6.75
C ARG A 48 1.36 -10.58 -6.02
N LEU A 49 1.96 -10.84 -4.86
CA LEU A 49 1.54 -11.93 -3.99
C LEU A 49 0.66 -11.35 -2.88
N LEU A 50 -0.58 -11.82 -2.80
CA LEU A 50 -1.53 -11.48 -1.76
C LEU A 50 -1.51 -12.56 -0.69
N LEU A 51 -1.46 -12.13 0.57
CA LEU A 51 -1.46 -12.97 1.76
C LEU A 51 -2.77 -12.71 2.49
N GLN A 52 -3.69 -13.66 2.45
CA GLN A 52 -5.00 -13.53 3.08
C GLN A 52 -5.14 -14.56 4.20
N GLN A 53 -5.22 -14.10 5.43
CA GLN A 53 -5.56 -14.97 6.56
C GLN A 53 -7.06 -15.21 6.58
N ASP A 54 -7.45 -16.49 6.59
CA ASP A 54 -8.82 -16.92 6.80
C ASP A 54 -8.85 -18.02 7.87
N GLY A 55 -9.28 -17.62 9.08
CA GLY A 55 -9.30 -18.48 10.27
C GLY A 55 -7.93 -19.09 10.55
N ASP A 56 -7.88 -20.42 10.45
CA ASP A 56 -6.70 -21.26 10.72
C ASP A 56 -5.85 -21.50 9.46
N THR A 57 -6.03 -20.70 8.40
CA THR A 57 -5.24 -20.80 7.17
C THR A 57 -4.72 -19.45 6.68
N LEU A 58 -3.55 -19.48 6.05
CA LEU A 58 -3.03 -18.39 5.23
C LEU A 58 -3.10 -18.80 3.76
N GLN A 59 -3.93 -18.11 2.99
CA GLN A 59 -4.02 -18.24 1.54
C GLN A 59 -2.97 -17.34 0.88
N LEU A 60 -2.21 -17.92 -0.05
CA LEU A 60 -1.29 -17.21 -0.91
C LEU A 60 -1.93 -17.12 -2.28
N LEU A 61 -2.21 -15.92 -2.75
CA LEU A 61 -2.78 -15.68 -4.06
C LEU A 61 -1.81 -14.88 -4.92
N ARG A 62 -1.70 -15.23 -6.19
CA ARG A 62 -0.99 -14.43 -7.19
C ARG A 62 -2.01 -13.60 -7.93
N GLN A 63 -1.90 -12.29 -7.82
CA GLN A 63 -2.68 -11.39 -8.66
C GLN A 63 -1.86 -10.95 -9.86
N ARG A 64 -2.47 -11.00 -11.04
CA ARG A 64 -1.94 -10.43 -12.29
C ARG A 64 -3.08 -9.70 -13.00
N ASP A 65 -2.92 -8.38 -13.16
CA ASP A 65 -3.97 -7.53 -13.73
C ASP A 65 -5.30 -7.73 -12.96
N HIS A 66 -6.33 -8.29 -13.59
CA HIS A 66 -7.63 -8.58 -12.99
C HIS A 66 -7.82 -10.06 -12.57
N SER A 67 -6.83 -10.94 -12.82
CA SER A 67 -6.90 -12.33 -12.41
C SER A 67 -6.24 -12.55 -11.05
N CYS A 68 -6.82 -13.44 -10.25
CA CYS A 68 -6.27 -13.84 -8.97
C CYS A 68 -6.27 -15.37 -8.90
N ASP A 69 -5.09 -15.97 -8.85
CA ASP A 69 -4.90 -17.42 -8.85
C ASP A 69 -4.42 -17.87 -7.46
N SER A 70 -4.99 -18.94 -6.91
CA SER A 70 -4.50 -19.54 -5.67
C SER A 70 -3.17 -20.24 -5.92
N VAL A 71 -2.16 -19.90 -5.12
CA VAL A 71 -0.80 -20.46 -5.19
C VAL A 71 -0.63 -21.58 -4.17
N ALA A 72 -1.01 -21.32 -2.92
CA ALA A 72 -0.88 -22.27 -1.82
C ALA A 72 -1.78 -21.87 -0.65
N SER A 73 -2.06 -22.85 0.21
CA SER A 73 -2.75 -22.67 1.49
C SER A 73 -1.89 -23.28 2.59
N LEU A 74 -1.61 -22.52 3.64
CA LEU A 74 -0.77 -22.94 4.77
C LEU A 74 -1.57 -22.91 6.06
N PRO A 75 -1.36 -23.86 6.99
CA PRO A 75 -1.91 -23.76 8.33
C PRO A 75 -1.42 -22.50 9.05
N TRP A 76 -2.31 -21.84 9.76
CA TRP A 76 -2.00 -20.69 10.62
C TRP A 76 -1.72 -21.16 12.06
N PRO A 77 -0.75 -20.58 12.79
CA PRO A 77 0.14 -19.46 12.41
C PRO A 77 1.32 -19.90 11.55
N VAL A 78 1.77 -19.01 10.65
CA VAL A 78 2.93 -19.24 9.78
C VAL A 78 3.88 -18.05 9.77
N HIS A 79 5.19 -18.33 9.79
CA HIS A 79 6.23 -17.32 9.75
C HIS A 79 6.63 -16.96 8.29
N PRO A 80 7.05 -15.72 7.98
CA PRO A 80 7.43 -15.34 6.62
C PRO A 80 8.52 -16.22 5.97
N GLN A 81 9.41 -16.81 6.77
CA GLN A 81 10.45 -17.72 6.29
C GLN A 81 9.89 -19.03 5.75
N GLU A 82 8.81 -19.54 6.35
CA GLU A 82 8.16 -20.77 5.88
C GLU A 82 7.50 -20.53 4.52
N VAL A 83 6.87 -19.36 4.34
CA VAL A 83 6.37 -18.93 3.03
C VAL A 83 7.50 -18.84 2.00
N ASN A 84 8.64 -18.23 2.35
CA ASN A 84 9.79 -18.15 1.44
C ASN A 84 10.29 -19.53 0.98
N ASN A 85 10.31 -20.52 1.87
CA ASN A 85 10.80 -21.86 1.56
C ASN A 85 9.85 -22.65 0.65
N LEU A 86 8.56 -22.29 0.64
CA LEU A 86 7.53 -22.96 -0.16
C LEU A 86 7.25 -22.24 -1.48
N LEU A 87 7.62 -20.97 -1.60
CA LEU A 87 7.37 -20.18 -2.80
C LEU A 87 8.22 -20.70 -3.98
N PRO A 88 7.61 -20.96 -5.14
CA PRO A 88 8.36 -21.20 -6.37
C PRO A 88 9.24 -20.00 -6.72
N THR A 89 10.41 -20.24 -7.32
CA THR A 89 11.37 -19.19 -7.71
C THR A 89 10.77 -18.07 -8.58
N ALA A 90 9.75 -18.40 -9.38
CA ALA A 90 9.02 -17.41 -10.18
C ALA A 90 8.24 -16.36 -9.35
N LEU A 91 7.96 -16.63 -8.08
CA LEU A 91 7.16 -15.77 -7.19
C LEU A 91 8.00 -15.11 -6.08
N GLU A 92 9.23 -15.53 -5.85
CA GLU A 92 10.09 -15.04 -4.75
C GLU A 92 10.30 -13.51 -4.78
N GLY A 93 10.44 -12.94 -5.97
CA GLY A 93 10.71 -11.50 -6.18
C GLY A 93 9.47 -10.61 -6.25
N LEU A 94 8.26 -11.18 -6.15
CA LEU A 94 7.04 -10.38 -6.23
C LEU A 94 6.81 -9.58 -4.95
N PRO A 95 6.32 -8.32 -5.05
CA PRO A 95 5.93 -7.56 -3.88
C PRO A 95 4.76 -8.26 -3.17
N ARG A 96 4.80 -8.24 -1.84
CA ARG A 96 3.87 -8.98 -0.98
C ARG A 96 2.92 -8.03 -0.28
N TYR A 97 1.63 -8.31 -0.36
CA TYR A 97 0.61 -7.49 0.28
C TYR A 97 -0.23 -8.34 1.22
N TRP A 98 -0.46 -7.84 2.43
CA TRP A 98 -1.46 -8.45 3.30
C TRP A 98 -2.84 -8.02 2.81
N LEU A 99 -3.69 -8.99 2.50
CA LEU A 99 -5.01 -8.73 1.97
C LEU A 99 -6.03 -8.79 3.10
N LEU A 100 -6.58 -7.62 3.43
CA LEU A 100 -7.69 -7.50 4.36
C LEU A 100 -9.01 -7.85 3.66
N PRO A 101 -9.92 -8.55 4.36
CA PRO A 101 -11.32 -8.68 3.93
C PRO A 101 -11.96 -7.32 3.62
N ALA A 102 -12.80 -7.26 2.59
CA ALA A 102 -13.50 -6.04 2.18
C ALA A 102 -14.30 -5.40 3.33
N VAL A 103 -14.85 -6.23 4.23
CA VAL A 103 -15.63 -5.79 5.41
C VAL A 103 -14.80 -4.99 6.43
N HIS A 104 -13.47 -5.10 6.40
CA HIS A 104 -12.60 -4.33 7.31
C HIS A 104 -12.35 -2.90 6.83
N ALA A 105 -12.78 -2.55 5.61
CA ALA A 105 -12.65 -1.21 5.08
C ALA A 105 -14.02 -0.58 4.79
N LEU A 106 -14.13 0.72 5.05
CA LEU A 106 -15.20 1.55 4.55
C LEU A 106 -14.75 2.22 3.26
N ARG A 107 -15.47 1.98 2.17
CA ARG A 107 -15.25 2.64 0.88
C ARG A 107 -16.35 3.66 0.63
N ARG A 108 -15.99 4.89 0.28
CA ARG A 108 -16.93 5.98 0.00
C ARG A 108 -16.58 6.70 -1.28
N PRO A 109 -17.51 6.83 -2.24
CA PRO A 109 -17.30 7.70 -3.38
C PRO A 109 -17.33 9.17 -2.93
N LEU A 110 -16.39 9.95 -3.45
CA LEU A 110 -16.26 11.38 -3.22
C LEU A 110 -16.41 12.12 -4.55
N ARG A 111 -17.12 13.26 -4.50
CA ARG A 111 -17.14 14.23 -5.59
C ARG A 111 -16.43 15.50 -5.13
N LEU A 112 -15.35 15.82 -5.82
CA LEU A 112 -14.49 16.95 -5.50
C LEU A 112 -14.28 17.82 -6.75
N PRO A 113 -13.92 19.10 -6.61
CA PRO A 113 -13.45 19.88 -7.75
C PRO A 113 -12.19 19.24 -8.36
N ALA A 114 -12.04 19.24 -9.70
CA ALA A 114 -10.89 18.64 -10.38
C ALA A 114 -9.53 19.19 -9.88
N ALA A 115 -9.49 20.45 -9.45
CA ALA A 115 -8.31 21.08 -8.83
C ALA A 115 -7.83 20.36 -7.55
N ALA A 116 -8.68 19.59 -6.89
CA ALA A 116 -8.34 18.82 -5.69
C ALA A 116 -7.45 17.60 -6.00
N ALA A 117 -7.36 17.15 -7.26
CA ALA A 117 -6.62 15.93 -7.62
C ALA A 117 -5.16 15.96 -7.14
N ALA A 118 -4.47 17.10 -7.24
CA ALA A 118 -3.08 17.26 -6.80
C ALA A 118 -2.90 17.16 -5.27
N ARG A 119 -3.98 17.32 -4.50
CA ARG A 119 -3.99 17.30 -3.04
C ARG A 119 -5.03 16.33 -2.50
N LEU A 120 -5.31 15.25 -3.25
CA LEU A 120 -6.42 14.35 -2.95
C LEU A 120 -6.31 13.78 -1.54
N GLN A 121 -5.12 13.38 -1.09
CA GLN A 121 -4.93 12.83 0.25
C GLN A 121 -5.22 13.86 1.36
N ASP A 122 -4.81 15.12 1.19
CA ASP A 122 -5.12 16.18 2.16
C ASP A 122 -6.64 16.38 2.25
N VAL A 123 -7.31 16.48 1.09
CA VAL A 123 -8.76 16.70 0.99
C VAL A 123 -9.53 15.50 1.57
N ALA A 124 -9.13 14.29 1.21
CA ALA A 124 -9.68 13.05 1.73
C ALA A 124 -9.60 12.99 3.26
N ARG A 125 -8.49 13.45 3.85
CA ARG A 125 -8.31 13.47 5.31
C ARG A 125 -9.30 14.42 6.01
N PHE A 126 -9.65 15.55 5.40
CA PHE A 126 -10.70 16.43 5.93
C PHE A 126 -12.11 15.85 5.82
N GLU A 127 -12.35 14.97 4.84
CA GLU A 127 -13.64 14.31 4.65
C GLU A 127 -13.87 13.13 5.62
N ILE A 128 -12.82 12.62 6.29
CA ILE A 128 -12.93 11.48 7.25
C ILE A 128 -13.96 11.78 8.34
N ASP A 129 -13.76 12.88 9.07
CA ASP A 129 -14.60 13.23 10.23
C ASP A 129 -16.03 13.62 9.80
N ARG A 130 -16.21 14.02 8.53
CA ARG A 130 -17.51 14.44 7.98
C ARG A 130 -18.32 13.26 7.44
N GLN A 131 -17.66 12.23 6.93
CA GLN A 131 -18.29 11.15 6.17
C GLN A 131 -18.22 9.79 6.86
N THR A 132 -17.47 9.68 7.97
CA THR A 132 -17.30 8.44 8.72
C THR A 132 -17.50 8.68 10.22
N PRO A 133 -17.90 7.67 11.00
CA PRO A 133 -17.97 7.78 12.46
C PRO A 133 -16.59 7.71 13.14
N PHE A 134 -15.50 7.83 12.37
CA PHE A 134 -14.11 7.72 12.86
C PHE A 134 -13.41 9.06 12.80
N THR A 135 -12.46 9.26 13.72
CA THR A 135 -11.51 10.38 13.68
C THR A 135 -10.25 9.99 12.92
N ALA A 136 -9.59 10.96 12.30
CA ALA A 136 -8.40 10.72 11.46
C ALA A 136 -7.21 10.01 12.14
N ASP A 137 -7.13 10.01 13.48
CA ASP A 137 -6.09 9.32 14.27
C ASP A 137 -6.40 7.82 14.50
N GLN A 138 -7.67 7.42 14.36
CA GLN A 138 -8.16 6.06 14.61
C GLN A 138 -8.15 5.18 13.36
N VAL A 139 -7.79 5.73 12.20
CA VAL A 139 -7.90 5.06 10.90
C VAL A 139 -6.62 5.20 10.06
N TYR A 140 -6.36 4.19 9.26
CA TYR A 140 -5.54 4.34 8.06
C TYR A 140 -6.46 4.76 6.91
N VAL A 141 -5.97 5.68 6.09
CA VAL A 141 -6.73 6.25 4.98
C VAL A 141 -5.92 6.25 3.72
N ASP A 142 -6.58 5.90 2.63
CA ASP A 142 -6.10 6.13 1.28
C ASP A 142 -7.22 6.70 0.42
N ALA A 143 -6.84 7.39 -0.65
CA ALA A 143 -7.79 7.93 -1.61
C ALA A 143 -7.23 7.86 -3.02
N ARG A 144 -8.08 7.43 -3.96
CA ARG A 144 -7.71 7.32 -5.38
C ARG A 144 -8.71 8.05 -6.27
N VAL A 145 -8.19 8.60 -7.35
CA VAL A 145 -9.01 9.14 -8.45
C VAL A 145 -9.65 7.97 -9.20
N LEU A 146 -10.96 8.04 -9.42
CA LEU A 146 -11.67 7.12 -10.30
C LEU A 146 -11.80 7.72 -11.71
N ASP A 147 -12.23 8.98 -11.80
CA ASP A 147 -12.42 9.67 -13.08
C ASP A 147 -12.33 11.19 -12.93
N VAL A 148 -11.87 11.87 -13.99
CA VAL A 148 -11.88 13.33 -14.09
C VAL A 148 -12.88 13.71 -15.16
N ARG A 149 -13.97 14.34 -14.74
CA ARG A 149 -15.12 14.63 -15.57
C ARG A 149 -14.92 15.93 -16.35
N GLU A 150 -15.56 16.02 -17.52
CA GLU A 150 -15.51 17.20 -18.38
C GLU A 150 -16.13 18.45 -17.75
N ASP A 151 -17.04 18.27 -16.77
CA ASP A 151 -17.69 19.36 -16.02
C ASP A 151 -16.80 19.97 -14.91
N GLY A 152 -15.51 19.59 -14.86
CA GLY A 152 -14.55 20.07 -13.88
C GLY A 152 -14.69 19.42 -12.50
N GLN A 153 -15.45 18.33 -12.39
CA GLN A 153 -15.51 17.50 -11.19
C GLN A 153 -14.57 16.30 -11.28
N LEU A 154 -14.22 15.78 -10.11
CA LEU A 154 -13.40 14.61 -9.88
C LEU A 154 -14.25 13.60 -9.10
N ASP A 155 -14.44 12.41 -9.68
CA ASP A 155 -14.92 11.26 -8.93
C ASP A 155 -13.70 10.57 -8.31
N ALA A 156 -13.72 10.42 -7.00
CA ALA A 156 -12.66 9.76 -6.24
C ALA A 156 -13.27 8.72 -5.30
N GLU A 157 -12.45 7.82 -4.78
CA GLU A 157 -12.82 6.86 -3.76
C GLU A 157 -11.95 7.08 -2.53
N LEU A 158 -12.61 7.22 -1.39
CA LEU A 158 -12.01 7.22 -0.06
C LEU A 158 -12.09 5.82 0.52
N VAL A 159 -10.95 5.26 0.93
CA VAL A 159 -10.84 3.98 1.62
C VAL A 159 -10.35 4.24 3.04
N VAL A 160 -11.13 3.79 4.02
CA VAL A 160 -10.84 3.98 5.44
C VAL A 160 -10.80 2.62 6.13
N VAL A 161 -9.68 2.31 6.80
CA VAL A 161 -9.51 1.08 7.58
C VAL A 161 -9.26 1.47 9.03
N PRO A 162 -10.11 1.08 10.00
CA PRO A 162 -9.85 1.31 11.41
C PRO A 162 -8.52 0.67 11.83
N ARG A 163 -7.67 1.42 12.54
CA ARG A 163 -6.34 0.95 12.95
C ARG A 163 -6.40 -0.37 13.71
N ARG A 164 -7.42 -0.58 14.55
CA ARG A 164 -7.68 -1.83 15.26
C ARG A 164 -7.82 -3.08 14.35
N MET A 165 -8.14 -2.91 13.07
CA MET A 165 -8.24 -4.01 12.11
C MET A 165 -6.88 -4.38 11.51
N ILE A 166 -5.88 -3.49 11.59
CA ILE A 166 -4.51 -3.74 11.13
C ILE A 166 -3.60 -4.02 12.33
N ASP A 167 -3.64 -3.16 13.34
CA ASP A 167 -2.77 -3.18 14.51
C ASP A 167 -3.33 -4.08 15.64
N GLY A 168 -4.54 -4.63 15.48
CA GLY A 168 -5.20 -5.44 16.50
C GLY A 168 -4.84 -6.94 16.44
N PRO A 169 -5.35 -7.75 17.39
CA PRO A 169 -5.01 -9.18 17.48
C PRO A 169 -5.38 -10.03 16.26
N ALA A 170 -6.39 -9.60 15.51
CA ALA A 170 -6.86 -10.24 14.27
C ALA A 170 -6.36 -9.51 12.99
N GLY A 171 -5.46 -8.53 13.16
CA GLY A 171 -4.89 -7.75 12.07
C GLY A 171 -3.62 -8.37 11.51
N VAL A 172 -2.70 -7.52 11.06
CA VAL A 172 -1.41 -7.95 10.51
C VAL A 172 -0.46 -8.28 11.67
N PRO A 173 0.04 -9.52 11.79
CA PRO A 173 0.94 -9.84 12.90
C PRO A 173 2.31 -9.20 12.68
N ASP A 174 2.93 -8.74 13.78
CA ASP A 174 4.18 -7.97 13.72
C ASP A 174 5.33 -8.65 12.98
N VAL A 175 5.37 -9.99 13.02
CA VAL A 175 6.36 -10.81 12.30
C VAL A 175 6.33 -10.57 10.78
N TRP A 176 5.21 -10.11 10.24
CA TRP A 176 5.02 -9.82 8.82
C TRP A 176 5.45 -8.41 8.41
N ASN A 177 5.61 -7.47 9.35
CA ASN A 177 5.83 -6.04 9.04
C ASN A 177 7.04 -5.78 8.11
N SER A 178 8.11 -6.58 8.22
CA SER A 178 9.30 -6.45 7.38
C SER A 178 9.26 -7.27 6.09
N ALA A 179 8.34 -8.22 5.98
CA ALA A 179 8.19 -9.11 4.83
C ALA A 179 7.17 -8.58 3.81
N LEU A 180 6.35 -7.61 4.21
CA LEU A 180 5.32 -7.00 3.38
C LEU A 180 5.82 -5.75 2.67
N SER A 181 5.36 -5.57 1.44
CA SER A 181 5.47 -4.34 0.66
C SER A 181 4.31 -3.38 0.95
N GLY A 182 3.20 -3.87 1.50
CA GLY A 182 2.06 -3.07 1.91
C GLY A 182 0.88 -3.90 2.41
N ILE A 183 -0.25 -3.22 2.59
CA ILE A 183 -1.55 -3.80 2.92
C ILE A 183 -2.51 -3.43 1.80
N ASP A 184 -3.36 -4.36 1.41
CA ASP A 184 -4.43 -4.14 0.43
C ASP A 184 -5.77 -4.61 1.00
N VAL A 185 -6.86 -4.20 0.39
CA VAL A 185 -8.23 -4.53 0.78
C VAL A 185 -8.92 -5.22 -0.38
N ALA A 186 -9.47 -6.40 -0.14
CA ALA A 186 -10.26 -7.12 -1.15
C ALA A 186 -11.43 -6.25 -1.66
N ASP A 187 -11.76 -6.39 -2.94
CA ASP A 187 -12.92 -5.74 -3.52
C ASP A 187 -14.22 -6.39 -3.00
N MET A 188 -15.28 -5.59 -2.89
CA MET A 188 -16.61 -6.11 -2.59
C MET A 188 -17.13 -6.81 -3.86
N THR A 189 -17.28 -8.14 -3.79
CA THR A 189 -17.89 -8.96 -4.83
C THR A 189 -19.40 -8.73 -4.93
#